data_AF-A0A8C0ZB15-F1
#
_entry.id   AF-A0A8C0ZB15-F1
#
_cell.length_a   1.000
_cell.length_b   1.000
_cell.length_c   1.000
_cell.angle_alpha   90.00
_cell.angle_beta   90.00
_cell.angle_gamma   90.00
#
_symmetry.space_group_name_H-M   'P 1'
#
loop_
_entity.id
_entity.type
_entity.pdbx_description
1 polymer ?
#
loop_
_entity_poly.entity_id
_entity_poly.type
_entity_poly.pdbx_seq_one_letter_code
_entity_poly.pdbx_strand_id
1 'polypeptide(L)'
;MDSEEESFIRLFPPEGPQDEGSEGPEQLRREVERLKEFYSALEQDHAKLQIAEKAAEQKTQELKKELNKIFEQQLCLNGDEERACQIFAIKEENSRLRQEKQVLKNKLEELRVLWNDPVRMLSALPEKKMVFKGLTVNKDDMNKLMLTPLIRYPLPGGSALITFEEAKVAQRIIELREHTVELSCGELEELDQCRMQVKAVPVELLVPSALEIRLTQSSRSILVSNLPSLDISKDGLLDKLELFFSKTKNGGSEVESREFLEDSDQVVLTFTQDGVAEQLIEKGFIQVPIGKGTHKVKISPCMSADISNMQVRA
;
A
#
# COMPACT_ATOMS: atom_id res chain seq x y z
N MET A 1 -17.60 56.33 20.13
CA MET A 1 -17.23 55.72 21.41
C MET A 1 -17.84 54.34 21.36
N ASP A 2 -17.13 53.27 21.05
CA ASP A 2 -15.69 53.02 21.11
C ASP A 2 -15.29 52.04 20.00
N SER A 3 -14.17 52.32 19.35
CA SER A 3 -13.53 51.43 18.39
C SER A 3 -12.46 50.65 19.16
N GLU A 4 -12.81 49.46 19.64
CA GLU A 4 -11.82 48.53 20.19
C GLU A 4 -11.09 47.88 19.02
N GLU A 5 -9.86 48.36 18.78
CA GLU A 5 -8.93 47.79 17.82
C GLU A 5 -8.64 46.33 18.21
N GLU A 6 -9.05 45.41 17.33
CA GLU A 6 -8.68 43.99 17.38
C GLU A 6 -7.15 43.88 17.43
N SER A 7 -6.65 43.39 18.57
CA SER A 7 -5.24 43.07 18.76
C SER A 7 -4.85 41.84 17.94
N PHE A 8 -4.68 42.03 16.63
CA PHE A 8 -3.99 41.07 15.77
C PHE A 8 -2.53 40.98 16.23
N ILE A 9 -2.12 39.79 16.66
CA ILE A 9 -0.72 39.48 16.95
C ILE A 9 0.10 39.83 15.70
N ARG A 10 0.94 40.86 15.79
CA ARG A 10 1.86 41.24 14.72
C ARG A 10 2.87 40.11 14.53
N LEU A 11 2.73 39.39 13.42
CA LEU A 11 3.69 38.43 12.92
C LEU A 11 4.96 39.19 12.48
N PHE A 12 6.02 39.15 13.28
CA PHE A 12 7.35 39.44 12.78
C PHE A 12 7.98 38.13 12.29
N PRO A 13 8.47 38.05 11.05
CA PRO A 13 9.26 36.90 10.61
C PRO A 13 10.63 36.94 11.32
N PRO A 14 11.28 35.79 11.56
CA PRO A 14 12.63 35.78 12.10
C PRO A 14 13.57 36.35 11.03
N GLU A 15 14.21 37.48 11.33
CA GLU A 15 15.32 37.97 10.53
C GLU A 15 16.41 36.89 10.47
N GLY A 16 16.88 36.62 9.25
CA GLY A 16 17.90 35.61 8.98
C GLY A 16 19.25 35.94 9.64
N PRO A 17 20.12 34.94 9.80
CA PRO A 17 21.28 35.04 10.66
C PRO A 17 22.36 35.93 10.03
N GLN A 18 22.80 36.96 10.76
CA GLN A 18 24.10 37.57 10.56
C GLN A 18 25.04 37.18 11.70
N ASP A 19 25.95 36.29 11.31
CA ASP A 19 27.38 36.24 11.65
C ASP A 19 27.84 35.94 13.09
N GLU A 20 28.99 35.28 13.11
CA GLU A 20 29.58 34.39 14.10
C GLU A 20 29.75 34.95 15.51
N GLY A 21 29.56 34.06 16.51
CA GLY A 21 30.09 34.27 17.85
C GLY A 21 29.39 33.46 18.93
N SER A 22 29.69 32.16 19.02
CA SER A 22 29.46 31.34 20.23
C SER A 22 28.05 31.45 20.84
N GLU A 23 27.07 30.75 20.26
CA GLU A 23 25.77 30.53 20.92
C GLU A 23 25.99 29.77 22.24
N GLY A 24 26.12 30.51 23.34
CA GLY A 24 26.28 29.93 24.66
C GLY A 24 25.03 29.12 25.04
N PRO A 25 25.17 28.06 25.85
CA PRO A 25 24.05 27.23 26.29
C PRO A 25 22.95 28.04 27.01
N GLU A 26 23.27 29.25 27.50
CA GLU A 26 22.30 30.16 28.09
C GLU A 26 21.36 30.82 27.08
N GLN A 27 21.81 31.12 25.86
CA GLN A 27 20.98 31.75 24.84
C GLN A 27 19.98 30.76 24.24
N LEU A 28 20.44 29.52 24.00
CA LEU A 28 19.60 28.37 23.66
C LEU A 28 18.55 28.10 24.74
N ARG A 29 18.91 28.20 26.03
CA ARG A 29 17.94 28.05 27.13
C ARG A 29 16.86 29.12 27.11
N ARG A 30 17.23 30.39 26.88
CA ARG A 30 16.27 31.50 26.78
C ARG A 30 15.32 31.32 25.58
N GLU A 31 15.84 30.86 24.44
CA GLU A 31 14.99 30.63 23.26
C GLU A 31 14.04 29.45 23.47
N VAL A 32 14.50 28.37 24.11
CA VAL A 32 13.65 27.24 24.50
C VAL A 32 12.56 27.68 25.49
N GLU A 33 12.89 28.56 26.44
CA GLU A 33 11.93 29.08 27.42
C GLU A 33 10.89 29.99 26.74
N ARG A 34 11.32 30.88 25.84
CA ARG A 34 10.42 31.71 25.01
C ARG A 34 9.50 30.84 24.14
N LEU A 35 10.04 29.81 23.49
CA LEU A 35 9.25 28.89 22.68
C LEU A 35 8.22 28.15 23.54
N LYS A 36 8.58 27.70 24.75
CA LYS A 36 7.62 27.07 25.68
C LYS A 36 6.49 28.01 26.08
N GLU A 37 6.81 29.27 26.39
CA GLU A 37 5.80 30.28 26.69
C GLU A 37 4.87 30.50 25.49
N PHE A 38 5.42 30.62 24.28
CA PHE A 38 4.64 30.75 23.05
C PHE A 38 3.73 29.54 22.79
N TYR A 39 4.26 28.31 22.95
CA TYR A 39 3.45 27.09 22.84
C TYR A 39 2.32 27.06 23.87
N SER A 40 2.58 27.46 25.12
CA SER A 40 1.54 27.52 26.15
C SER A 40 0.43 28.53 25.83
N ALA A 41 0.79 29.68 25.26
CA ALA A 41 -0.19 30.70 24.85
C ALA A 41 -1.04 30.21 23.66
N LEU A 42 -0.41 29.55 22.68
CA LEU A 42 -1.10 28.96 21.53
C LEU A 42 -2.07 27.85 21.95
N GLU A 43 -1.68 27.03 22.93
CA GLU A 43 -2.52 25.96 23.46
C GLU A 43 -3.76 26.51 24.20
N GLN A 44 -3.59 27.61 24.94
CA GLN A 44 -4.70 28.33 25.57
C GLN A 44 -5.65 28.94 24.53
N ASP A 45 -5.14 29.54 23.47
CA ASP A 45 -5.98 30.12 22.42
C ASP A 45 -6.69 29.05 21.61
N HIS A 46 -6.05 27.91 21.34
CA HIS A 46 -6.72 26.76 20.73
C HIS A 46 -7.89 26.25 21.61
N ALA A 47 -7.70 26.19 22.93
CA ALA A 47 -8.77 25.81 23.86
C ALA A 47 -9.94 26.82 23.83
N LYS A 48 -9.65 28.13 23.83
CA LYS A 48 -10.69 29.18 23.71
C LYS A 48 -11.44 29.06 22.39
N LEU A 49 -10.73 28.82 21.29
CA LEU A 49 -11.31 28.71 19.95
C LEU A 49 -12.21 27.48 19.84
N GLN A 50 -11.82 26.32 20.39
CA GLN A 50 -12.69 25.14 20.45
C GLN A 50 -13.98 25.41 21.25
N ILE A 51 -13.91 26.17 22.34
CA ILE A 51 -15.09 26.53 23.13
C ILE A 51 -16.01 27.45 22.31
N ALA A 52 -15.44 28.46 21.64
CA ALA A 52 -16.20 29.37 20.79
C ALA A 52 -16.82 28.66 19.58
N GLU A 53 -16.11 27.72 18.96
CA GLU A 53 -16.61 26.88 17.86
C GLU A 53 -17.81 26.05 18.31
N LYS A 54 -17.70 25.34 19.43
CA LYS A 54 -18.82 24.56 20.00
C LYS A 54 -20.02 25.44 20.34
N ALA A 55 -19.79 26.63 20.90
CA ALA A 55 -20.86 27.58 21.20
C ALA A 55 -21.55 28.11 19.93
N ALA A 56 -20.77 28.37 18.86
CA ALA A 56 -21.31 28.80 17.57
C ALA A 56 -22.10 27.68 16.86
N GLU A 57 -21.62 26.43 16.90
CA GLU A 57 -22.35 25.27 16.39
C GLU A 57 -23.68 25.07 17.11
N GLN A 58 -23.67 25.19 18.45
CA GLN A 58 -24.89 25.06 19.26
C GLN A 58 -25.92 26.14 18.91
N LYS A 59 -25.49 27.41 18.82
CA LYS A 59 -26.37 28.52 18.38
C LYS A 59 -26.92 28.30 16.96
N THR A 60 -26.09 27.79 16.05
CA THR A 60 -26.50 27.50 14.67
C THR A 60 -27.54 26.38 14.61
N GLN A 61 -27.37 25.33 15.43
CA GLN A 61 -28.37 24.26 15.55
C GLN A 61 -29.68 24.78 16.13
N GLU A 62 -29.62 25.66 17.13
CA GLU A 62 -30.80 26.23 17.78
C GLU A 62 -31.58 27.15 16.84
N LEU A 63 -30.89 28.06 16.14
CA LEU A 63 -31.49 28.87 15.07
C LEU A 63 -32.13 28.01 13.99
N LYS A 64 -31.49 26.90 13.60
CA LYS A 64 -32.03 25.98 12.61
C LYS A 64 -33.29 25.25 13.09
N LYS A 65 -33.40 24.95 14.39
CA LYS A 65 -34.62 24.39 15.00
C LYS A 65 -35.74 25.43 15.00
N GLU A 66 -35.47 26.66 15.40
CA GLU A 66 -36.47 27.73 15.40
C GLU A 66 -36.95 28.07 13.99
N LEU A 67 -36.06 28.12 13.01
CA LEU A 67 -36.40 28.38 11.61
C LEU A 67 -37.29 27.26 11.04
N ASN A 68 -37.02 26.00 11.39
CA ASN A 68 -37.89 24.87 11.04
C ASN A 68 -39.28 24.99 11.70
N LYS A 69 -39.34 25.43 12.95
CA LYS A 69 -40.60 25.59 13.70
C LYS A 69 -41.46 26.72 13.13
N ILE A 70 -40.84 27.83 12.74
CA ILE A 70 -41.49 28.94 12.04
C ILE A 70 -42.02 28.46 10.69
N PHE A 71 -41.22 27.70 9.93
CA PHE A 71 -41.61 27.16 8.64
C PHE A 71 -42.79 26.17 8.75
N GLU A 72 -42.78 25.29 9.76
CA GLU A 72 -43.89 24.37 10.06
C GLU A 72 -45.16 25.15 10.44
N GLN A 73 -45.07 26.18 11.28
CA GLN A 73 -46.21 27.05 11.60
C GLN A 73 -46.77 27.76 10.35
N GLN A 74 -45.90 28.26 9.47
CA GLN A 74 -46.30 28.94 8.24
C GLN A 74 -47.01 27.99 7.25
N LEU A 75 -46.57 26.73 7.19
CA LEU A 75 -47.21 25.69 6.38
C LEU A 75 -48.60 25.31 6.91
N CYS A 76 -48.77 25.20 8.24
CA CYS A 76 -50.07 24.91 8.86
C CYS A 76 -51.10 26.04 8.66
N LEU A 77 -50.65 27.29 8.51
CA LEU A 77 -51.52 28.46 8.31
C LEU A 77 -52.01 28.63 6.86
N ASN A 78 -51.26 28.12 5.87
CA ASN A 78 -51.54 28.35 4.46
C ASN A 78 -52.50 27.34 3.81
N GLY A 79 -52.97 26.31 4.54
CA GLY A 79 -54.00 25.37 4.05
C GLY A 79 -53.57 24.40 2.94
N ASP A 80 -52.30 24.42 2.53
CA ASP A 80 -51.73 23.51 1.51
C ASP A 80 -51.25 22.19 2.16
N GLU A 81 -52.18 21.37 2.63
CA GLU A 81 -51.89 20.07 3.27
C GLU A 81 -51.08 19.13 2.35
N GLU A 82 -51.31 19.18 1.03
CA GLU A 82 -50.59 18.37 0.04
C GLU A 82 -49.09 18.73 -0.05
N ARG A 83 -48.77 20.05 -0.02
CA ARG A 83 -47.38 20.53 -0.02
C ARG A 83 -46.70 20.23 1.30
N ALA A 84 -47.43 20.34 2.42
CA ALA A 84 -46.92 20.00 3.74
C ALA A 84 -46.53 18.51 3.84
N CYS A 85 -47.36 17.61 3.30
CA CYS A 85 -47.07 16.17 3.23
C CYS A 85 -45.83 15.86 2.38
N GLN A 86 -45.68 16.50 1.21
CA GLN A 86 -44.48 16.33 0.37
C GLN A 86 -43.21 16.85 1.05
N ILE A 87 -43.27 18.00 1.72
CA ILE A 87 -42.14 18.56 2.46
C ILE A 87 -41.74 17.64 3.62
N PHE A 88 -42.71 17.07 4.34
CA PHE A 88 -42.44 16.13 5.42
C PHE A 88 -41.75 14.86 4.91
N ALA A 89 -42.24 14.28 3.82
CA ALA A 89 -41.60 13.12 3.18
C ALA A 89 -40.16 13.41 2.73
N ILE A 90 -39.92 14.57 2.11
CA ILE A 90 -38.57 15.00 1.68
C ILE A 90 -37.66 15.24 2.90
N LYS A 91 -38.19 15.75 4.01
CA LYS A 91 -37.42 16.01 5.25
C LYS A 91 -37.04 14.71 5.96
N GLU A 92 -37.94 13.73 5.98
CA GLU A 92 -37.68 12.39 6.49
C GLU A 92 -36.61 11.68 5.65
N GLU A 93 -36.76 11.69 4.33
CA GLU A 93 -35.79 11.08 3.41
C GLU A 93 -34.40 11.75 3.49
N ASN A 94 -34.34 13.08 3.59
CA ASN A 94 -33.08 13.78 3.81
C ASN A 94 -32.42 13.40 5.13
N SER A 95 -33.20 13.12 6.18
CA SER A 95 -32.68 12.70 7.48
C SER A 95 -32.09 11.29 7.39
N ARG A 96 -32.81 10.37 6.73
CA ARG A 96 -32.32 9.01 6.43
C ARG A 96 -31.02 9.03 5.62
N LEU A 97 -30.99 9.79 4.52
CA LEU A 97 -29.81 9.90 3.67
C LEU A 97 -28.60 10.50 4.39
N ARG A 98 -28.81 11.48 5.29
CA ARG A 98 -27.73 12.02 6.13
C ARG A 98 -27.16 10.97 7.08
N GLN A 99 -28.02 10.15 7.68
CA GLN A 99 -27.57 9.05 8.55
C GLN A 99 -26.77 8.01 7.76
N GLU A 100 -27.27 7.57 6.61
CA GLU A 100 -26.54 6.63 5.74
C GLU A 100 -25.20 7.19 5.28
N LYS A 101 -25.16 8.46 4.87
CA LYS A 101 -23.92 9.14 4.50
C LYS A 101 -22.94 9.16 5.66
N GLN A 102 -23.40 9.40 6.89
CA GLN A 102 -22.54 9.39 8.07
C GLN A 102 -22.01 7.98 8.36
N VAL A 103 -22.86 6.95 8.28
CA VAL A 103 -22.45 5.55 8.48
C VAL A 103 -21.42 5.14 7.42
N LEU A 104 -21.65 5.47 6.15
CA LEU A 104 -20.71 5.19 5.07
C LEU A 104 -19.39 5.95 5.24
N LYS A 105 -19.44 7.20 5.70
CA LYS A 105 -18.25 7.99 6.00
C LYS A 105 -17.44 7.36 7.13
N ASN A 106 -18.09 6.90 8.20
CA ASN A 106 -17.42 6.21 9.31
C ASN A 106 -16.79 4.88 8.85
N LYS A 107 -17.52 4.07 8.07
CA LYS A 107 -16.98 2.82 7.49
C LYS A 107 -15.79 3.09 6.56
N LEU A 108 -15.83 4.17 5.79
CA LEU A 108 -14.72 4.56 4.94
C LEU A 108 -13.49 4.96 5.78
N GLU A 109 -13.70 5.69 6.89
CA GLU A 109 -12.63 6.07 7.81
C GLU A 109 -12.02 4.84 8.52
N GLU A 110 -12.86 3.89 8.95
CA GLU A 110 -12.40 2.60 9.49
C GLU A 110 -11.54 1.83 8.47
N LEU A 111 -11.96 1.82 7.19
CA LEU A 111 -11.15 1.23 6.13
C LEU A 111 -9.86 2.02 5.88
N ARG A 112 -9.85 3.35 5.94
CA ARG A 112 -8.62 4.16 5.79
C ARG A 112 -7.59 3.81 6.86
N VAL A 113 -8.03 3.73 8.12
CA VAL A 113 -7.18 3.30 9.23
C VAL A 113 -6.66 1.87 9.02
N LEU A 114 -7.50 0.99 8.47
CA LEU A 114 -7.13 -0.39 8.14
C LEU A 114 -6.07 -0.50 7.02
N TRP A 115 -6.12 0.38 6.02
CA TRP A 115 -5.17 0.40 4.89
C TRP A 115 -3.82 1.04 5.27
N ASN A 116 -3.76 1.78 6.37
CA ASN A 116 -2.52 2.32 6.92
C ASN A 116 -1.67 1.27 7.68
N ASP A 117 -2.20 0.06 7.91
CA ASP A 117 -1.45 -1.08 8.48
C ASP A 117 -0.84 -1.95 7.36
N PRO A 118 0.50 -1.97 7.20
CA PRO A 118 1.20 -2.74 6.17
C PRO A 118 0.89 -4.24 6.22
N VAL A 119 0.64 -4.79 7.41
CA VAL A 119 0.46 -6.23 7.63
C VAL A 119 -0.92 -6.70 7.14
N ARG A 120 -1.95 -5.86 7.27
CA ARG A 120 -3.30 -6.17 6.76
C ARG A 120 -3.48 -5.81 5.29
N MET A 121 -2.69 -4.89 4.76
CA MET A 121 -2.67 -4.57 3.33
C MET A 121 -2.24 -5.77 2.47
N LEU A 122 -1.36 -6.64 3.00
CA LEU A 122 -0.94 -7.89 2.36
C LEU A 122 -2.11 -8.86 2.09
N SER A 123 -3.12 -8.89 2.97
CA SER A 123 -4.32 -9.69 2.74
C SER A 123 -5.24 -9.14 1.65
N ALA A 124 -5.00 -7.90 1.20
CA ALA A 124 -5.75 -7.18 0.17
C ALA A 124 -4.97 -7.07 -1.16
N LEU A 125 -3.86 -7.81 -1.32
CA LEU A 125 -3.11 -7.96 -2.57
C LEU A 125 -4.01 -8.46 -3.72
N PRO A 126 -3.65 -8.18 -4.99
CA PRO A 126 -4.62 -8.10 -6.07
C PRO A 126 -5.40 -9.41 -6.25
N GLU A 127 -6.72 -9.27 -6.36
CA GLU A 127 -7.69 -10.32 -6.71
C GLU A 127 -7.42 -10.84 -8.13
N LYS A 128 -6.35 -11.63 -8.30
CA LYS A 128 -6.22 -12.48 -9.48
C LYS A 128 -7.34 -13.50 -9.39
N LYS A 129 -8.13 -13.66 -10.46
CA LYS A 129 -9.15 -14.70 -10.54
C LYS A 129 -8.47 -16.07 -10.44
N MET A 130 -8.38 -16.61 -9.23
CA MET A 130 -7.84 -17.93 -8.98
C MET A 130 -8.87 -18.97 -9.41
N VAL A 131 -8.52 -19.79 -10.40
CA VAL A 131 -9.30 -20.98 -10.73
C VAL A 131 -8.75 -22.10 -9.87
N PHE A 132 -9.46 -22.43 -8.79
CA PHE A 132 -9.05 -23.50 -7.90
C PHE A 132 -9.17 -24.85 -8.63
N LYS A 133 -8.03 -25.46 -8.95
CA LYS A 133 -7.93 -26.79 -9.55
C LYS A 133 -7.18 -27.74 -8.61
N GLY A 134 -7.76 -28.05 -7.45
CA GLY A 134 -7.41 -29.30 -6.74
C GLY A 134 -7.16 -29.22 -5.23
N LEU A 135 -7.60 -30.31 -4.57
CA LEU A 135 -7.31 -30.86 -3.24
C LEU A 135 -7.15 -29.86 -2.07
N THR A 136 -8.23 -29.72 -1.30
CA THR A 136 -8.24 -29.06 0.01
C THR A 136 -7.49 -29.90 1.04
N VAL A 137 -6.21 -29.60 1.24
CA VAL A 137 -5.50 -29.94 2.49
C VAL A 137 -5.93 -28.94 3.57
N ASN A 138 -5.94 -29.40 4.82
CA ASN A 138 -6.56 -28.77 6.01
C ASN A 138 -6.44 -27.24 6.12
N LYS A 139 -7.47 -26.62 6.73
CA LYS A 139 -7.69 -25.16 6.86
C LYS A 139 -6.58 -24.37 7.58
N ASP A 140 -5.64 -25.03 8.26
CA ASP A 140 -4.64 -24.36 9.09
C ASP A 140 -3.46 -23.75 8.29
N ASP A 141 -3.25 -24.14 7.03
CA ASP A 141 -2.11 -23.70 6.21
C ASP A 141 -2.40 -22.53 5.25
N MET A 142 -3.60 -21.94 5.30
CA MET A 142 -4.06 -20.96 4.29
C MET A 142 -3.24 -19.67 4.18
N ASN A 143 -2.34 -19.39 5.13
CA ASN A 143 -1.51 -18.17 5.13
C ASN A 143 -0.02 -18.41 4.87
N LYS A 144 0.39 -19.62 4.46
CA LYS A 144 1.80 -19.92 4.23
C LYS A 144 2.15 -19.72 2.75
N LEU A 145 2.89 -18.64 2.46
CA LEU A 145 3.53 -18.45 1.16
C LEU A 145 4.51 -19.62 0.93
N MET A 146 4.22 -20.49 -0.03
CA MET A 146 5.09 -21.62 -0.37
C MET A 146 6.16 -21.16 -1.35
N LEU A 147 7.42 -21.17 -0.90
CA LEU A 147 8.58 -20.87 -1.72
C LEU A 147 9.33 -22.16 -2.04
N THR A 148 9.66 -22.38 -3.31
CA THR A 148 10.52 -23.49 -3.75
C THR A 148 11.92 -22.95 -4.02
N PRO A 149 12.92 -23.18 -3.16
CA PRO A 149 14.26 -22.68 -3.37
C PRO A 149 14.93 -23.42 -4.55
N LEU A 150 15.47 -22.66 -5.50
CA LEU A 150 16.31 -23.20 -6.57
C LEU A 150 17.79 -22.97 -6.21
N ILE A 151 18.43 -23.98 -5.65
CA ILE A 151 19.83 -23.90 -5.22
C ILE A 151 20.74 -24.30 -6.38
N ARG A 152 21.66 -23.42 -6.76
CA ARG A 152 22.70 -23.69 -7.77
C ARG A 152 24.02 -23.96 -7.05
N TYR A 153 24.53 -25.19 -7.16
CA TYR A 153 25.79 -25.58 -6.55
C TYR A 153 26.84 -25.87 -7.64
N PRO A 154 27.96 -25.14 -7.70
CA PRO A 154 29.01 -25.39 -8.68
C PRO A 154 29.79 -26.65 -8.30
N LEU A 155 29.68 -27.69 -9.12
CA LEU A 155 30.46 -28.92 -8.96
C LEU A 155 31.77 -28.82 -9.74
N PRO A 156 32.90 -29.26 -9.17
CA PRO A 156 34.14 -29.39 -9.93
C PRO A 156 33.98 -30.44 -11.04
N GLY A 157 34.70 -30.24 -12.15
CA GLY A 157 34.68 -31.19 -13.27
C GLY A 157 35.06 -32.60 -12.84
N GLY A 158 34.38 -33.61 -13.40
CA GLY A 158 34.56 -35.02 -13.01
C GLY A 158 33.90 -35.42 -11.69
N SER A 159 33.09 -34.54 -11.08
CA SER A 159 32.29 -34.84 -9.89
C SER A 159 30.80 -34.87 -10.20
N ALA A 160 30.05 -35.64 -9.43
CA ALA A 160 28.60 -35.72 -9.52
C ALA A 160 27.98 -35.63 -8.12
N LEU A 161 26.80 -35.01 -8.01
CA LEU A 161 26.01 -35.02 -6.79
C LEU A 161 25.04 -36.20 -6.84
N ILE A 162 25.06 -37.02 -5.79
CA ILE A 162 24.17 -38.17 -5.65
C ILE A 162 23.34 -37.96 -4.38
N THR A 163 22.04 -38.04 -4.53
CA THR A 163 21.08 -37.97 -3.41
C THR A 163 20.50 -39.35 -3.15
N PHE A 164 20.35 -39.69 -1.88
CA PHE A 164 19.72 -40.94 -1.45
C PHE A 164 18.44 -40.62 -0.68
N GLU A 165 17.43 -41.45 -0.84
CA GLU A 165 16.17 -41.33 -0.08
C GLU A 165 16.41 -41.55 1.43
N GLU A 166 17.25 -42.54 1.76
CA GLU A 166 17.60 -42.85 3.15
C GLU A 166 18.96 -42.26 3.55
N ALA A 167 18.96 -41.39 4.56
CA ALA A 167 20.19 -40.77 5.10
C ALA A 167 21.24 -41.80 5.54
N LYS A 168 20.81 -42.94 6.10
CA LYS A 168 21.71 -44.01 6.54
C LYS A 168 22.51 -44.63 5.39
N VAL A 169 21.94 -44.66 4.18
CA VAL A 169 22.63 -45.18 2.99
C VAL A 169 23.76 -44.24 2.59
N ALA A 170 23.46 -42.95 2.48
CA ALA A 170 24.46 -41.92 2.17
C ALA A 170 25.61 -41.94 3.19
N GLN A 171 25.29 -42.05 4.48
CA GLN A 171 26.29 -42.07 5.55
C GLN A 171 27.26 -43.26 5.43
N ARG A 172 26.77 -44.48 5.18
CA ARG A 172 27.64 -45.65 4.94
C ARG A 172 28.55 -45.49 3.74
N ILE A 173 28.05 -44.89 2.66
CA ILE A 173 28.82 -44.65 1.44
C ILE A 173 29.94 -43.64 1.72
N ILE A 174 29.65 -42.58 2.47
CA ILE A 174 30.65 -41.58 2.87
C ILE A 174 31.71 -42.18 3.80
N GLU A 175 31.32 -43.02 4.76
CA GLU A 175 32.23 -43.71 5.69
C GLU A 175 33.24 -44.61 4.98
N LEU A 176 32.82 -45.30 3.91
CA LEU A 176 33.67 -46.17 3.10
C LEU A 176 34.66 -45.41 2.21
N ARG A 177 34.42 -44.11 1.95
CA ARG A 177 35.24 -43.16 1.17
C ARG A 177 35.50 -43.52 -0.28
N GLU A 178 35.97 -44.71 -0.60
CA GLU A 178 36.34 -45.13 -1.96
C GLU A 178 35.43 -46.26 -2.44
N HIS A 179 34.96 -46.13 -3.68
CA HIS A 179 34.05 -47.09 -4.30
C HIS A 179 34.53 -47.40 -5.71
N THR A 180 34.47 -48.66 -6.10
CA THR A 180 34.71 -49.06 -7.49
C THR A 180 33.37 -49.21 -8.17
N VAL A 181 33.11 -48.35 -9.14
CA VAL A 181 31.90 -48.38 -9.97
C VAL A 181 32.24 -49.04 -11.29
N GLU A 182 31.45 -50.05 -11.65
CA GLU A 182 31.54 -50.68 -12.95
C GLU A 182 30.66 -49.93 -13.95
N LEU A 183 31.25 -49.44 -15.03
CA LEU A 183 30.60 -48.63 -16.06
C LEU A 183 30.25 -49.44 -17.32
N SER A 184 30.68 -50.70 -17.40
CA SER A 184 30.31 -51.62 -18.48
C SER A 184 28.79 -51.81 -18.50
N CYS A 185 28.15 -51.53 -19.64
CA CYS A 185 26.74 -51.81 -19.87
C CYS A 185 26.62 -52.99 -20.84
N GLY A 186 26.09 -54.12 -20.36
CA GLY A 186 25.83 -55.33 -21.16
C GLY A 186 26.81 -56.49 -20.89
N GLU A 187 26.57 -57.62 -21.56
CA GLU A 187 27.50 -58.76 -21.58
C GLU A 187 28.66 -58.44 -22.52
N LEU A 188 29.70 -57.80 -21.99
CA LEU A 188 30.94 -57.51 -22.68
C LEU A 188 32.04 -58.49 -22.21
N GLU A 189 32.97 -58.84 -23.10
CA GLU A 189 34.13 -59.67 -22.77
C GLU A 189 34.99 -58.98 -21.69
N GLU A 190 35.75 -59.75 -20.89
CA GLU A 190 36.50 -59.23 -19.73
C GLU A 190 37.45 -58.06 -20.05
N LEU A 191 37.92 -57.94 -21.30
CA LEU A 191 38.80 -56.84 -21.74
C LEU A 191 38.08 -55.48 -21.87
N ASP A 192 36.76 -55.46 -21.94
CA ASP A 192 35.94 -54.26 -22.16
C ASP A 192 35.26 -53.75 -20.86
N GLN A 193 35.54 -54.39 -19.71
CA GLN A 193 35.03 -53.94 -18.41
C GLN A 193 35.72 -52.66 -17.94
N CYS A 194 35.01 -51.55 -18.07
CA CYS A 194 35.49 -50.25 -17.58
C CYS A 194 35.12 -50.09 -16.10
N ARG A 195 36.13 -50.06 -15.23
CA ARG A 195 35.97 -49.83 -13.79
C ARG A 195 36.53 -48.47 -13.42
N MET A 196 35.75 -47.69 -12.68
CA MET A 196 36.14 -46.37 -12.21
C MET A 196 36.17 -46.33 -10.69
N GLN A 197 37.29 -45.86 -10.14
CA GLN A 197 37.37 -45.56 -8.71
C GLN A 197 36.82 -44.16 -8.46
N VAL A 198 35.87 -44.05 -7.55
CA VAL A 198 35.26 -42.79 -7.15
C VAL A 198 35.41 -42.59 -5.66
N LYS A 199 35.54 -41.32 -5.27
CA LYS A 199 35.63 -40.92 -3.86
C LYS A 199 34.32 -40.28 -3.42
N ALA A 200 33.70 -40.84 -2.40
CA ALA A 200 32.56 -40.26 -1.72
C ALA A 200 33.03 -39.17 -0.75
N VAL A 201 32.50 -37.96 -0.92
CA VAL A 201 32.76 -36.80 -0.07
C VAL A 201 31.42 -36.22 0.37
N PRO A 202 31.23 -35.93 1.67
CA PRO A 202 30.01 -35.27 2.13
C PRO A 202 29.92 -33.87 1.52
N VAL A 203 28.72 -33.49 1.09
CA VAL A 203 28.44 -32.15 0.56
C VAL A 203 27.50 -31.44 1.53
N GLU A 204 27.96 -30.33 2.10
CA GLU A 204 27.12 -29.42 2.88
C GLU A 204 26.45 -28.42 1.93
N LEU A 205 25.12 -28.48 1.83
CA LEU A 205 24.33 -27.58 1.00
C LEU A 205 23.64 -26.58 1.91
N LEU A 206 23.94 -25.29 1.73
CA LEU A 206 23.24 -24.23 2.46
C LEU A 206 21.83 -24.07 1.91
N VAL A 207 20.85 -24.56 2.67
CA VAL A 207 19.42 -24.45 2.34
C VAL A 207 18.82 -23.25 3.09
N PRO A 208 18.11 -22.34 2.42
CA PRO A 208 17.36 -21.29 3.10
C PRO A 208 16.35 -21.89 4.08
N SER A 209 16.42 -21.48 5.35
CA SER A 209 15.56 -21.98 6.44
C SER A 209 14.54 -20.95 6.92
N ALA A 210 14.87 -19.66 6.85
CA ALA A 210 13.95 -18.56 7.10
C ALA A 210 14.27 -17.37 6.19
N LEU A 211 13.23 -16.63 5.80
CA LEU A 211 13.32 -15.45 4.94
C LEU A 211 12.44 -14.35 5.52
N GLU A 212 13.01 -13.16 5.67
CA GLU A 212 12.28 -11.94 5.96
C GLU A 212 12.27 -11.07 4.71
N ILE A 213 11.06 -10.66 4.31
CA ILE A 213 10.84 -9.80 3.16
C ILE A 213 10.30 -8.48 3.70
N ARG A 214 11.04 -7.40 3.43
CA ARG A 214 10.56 -6.05 3.66
C ARG A 214 9.77 -5.60 2.45
N LEU A 215 8.67 -4.92 2.72
CA LEU A 215 7.80 -4.34 1.71
C LEU A 215 7.86 -2.83 1.84
N THR A 216 8.10 -2.15 0.72
CA THR A 216 8.15 -0.71 0.64
C THR A 216 7.19 -0.23 -0.43
N GLN A 217 6.34 0.73 -0.07
CA GLN A 217 5.48 1.41 -1.02
C GLN A 217 6.29 2.46 -1.78
N SER A 218 6.12 2.53 -3.10
CA SER A 218 6.68 3.60 -3.91
C SER A 218 5.85 4.89 -3.76
N SER A 219 6.53 6.01 -3.51
CA SER A 219 5.93 7.36 -3.51
C SER A 219 5.73 7.92 -4.92
N ARG A 220 6.27 7.24 -5.94
CA ARG A 220 6.30 7.66 -7.35
C ARG A 220 5.57 6.71 -8.29
N SER A 221 5.30 5.48 -7.87
CA SER A 221 4.77 4.45 -8.77
C SER A 221 3.39 3.99 -8.32
N ILE A 222 2.49 3.83 -9.30
CA ILE A 222 1.15 3.31 -9.09
C ILE A 222 0.93 2.05 -9.92
N LEU A 223 0.08 1.17 -9.40
CA LEU A 223 -0.39 -0.02 -10.09
C LEU A 223 -1.81 0.22 -10.59
N VAL A 224 -1.99 0.20 -11.91
CA VAL A 224 -3.27 0.40 -12.59
C VAL A 224 -3.82 -0.97 -13.01
N SER A 225 -5.01 -1.29 -12.50
CA SER A 225 -5.71 -2.55 -12.75
C SER A 225 -7.16 -2.32 -13.19
N ASN A 226 -7.89 -3.41 -13.46
CA ASN A 226 -9.24 -3.37 -14.06
C ASN A 226 -9.24 -2.65 -15.43
N LEU A 227 -8.22 -2.94 -16.24
CA LEU A 227 -8.08 -2.37 -17.58
C LEU A 227 -9.08 -3.04 -18.54
N PRO A 228 -9.64 -2.28 -19.49
CA PRO A 228 -10.61 -2.83 -20.42
C PRO A 228 -9.94 -3.72 -21.48
N SER A 229 -10.53 -4.87 -21.78
CA SER A 229 -10.16 -5.71 -22.91
C SER A 229 -10.75 -5.12 -24.20
N LEU A 230 -10.01 -4.21 -24.83
CA LEU A 230 -10.39 -3.54 -26.07
C LEU A 230 -9.52 -4.03 -27.24
N ASP A 231 -9.99 -3.83 -28.48
CA ASP A 231 -9.21 -3.99 -29.72
C ASP A 231 -8.20 -2.84 -29.88
N ILE A 232 -7.33 -2.64 -28.88
CA ILE A 232 -6.19 -1.73 -28.92
C ILE A 232 -4.94 -2.53 -28.61
N SER A 233 -3.82 -2.15 -29.22
CA SER A 233 -2.53 -2.75 -28.89
C SER A 233 -2.16 -2.43 -27.45
N LYS A 234 -1.32 -3.29 -26.83
CA LYS A 234 -0.76 -3.06 -25.50
C LYS A 234 -0.10 -1.68 -25.40
N ASP A 235 0.76 -1.35 -26.36
CA ASP A 235 1.41 -0.03 -26.41
C ASP A 235 0.41 1.12 -26.54
N GLY A 236 -0.64 0.95 -27.35
CA GLY A 236 -1.69 1.95 -27.49
C GLY A 236 -2.46 2.18 -26.19
N LEU A 237 -2.67 1.15 -25.38
CA LEU A 237 -3.26 1.31 -24.04
C LEU A 237 -2.30 2.06 -23.10
N LEU A 238 -1.01 1.70 -23.11
CA LEU A 238 0.00 2.42 -22.33
C LEU A 238 0.06 3.90 -22.72
N ASP A 239 0.00 4.23 -24.02
CA ASP A 239 0.02 5.62 -24.51
C ASP A 239 -1.17 6.41 -23.95
N LYS A 240 -2.35 5.79 -23.91
CA LYS A 240 -3.57 6.42 -23.37
C LYS A 240 -3.46 6.65 -21.87
N LEU A 241 -2.92 5.68 -21.14
CA LEU A 241 -2.71 5.81 -19.70
C LEU A 241 -1.67 6.91 -19.42
N GLU A 242 -0.53 6.87 -20.10
CA GLU A 242 0.52 7.89 -19.98
C GLU A 242 -0.03 9.29 -20.26
N LEU A 243 -0.71 9.50 -21.39
CA LEU A 243 -1.28 10.81 -21.75
C LEU A 243 -2.35 11.29 -20.75
N PHE A 244 -3.06 10.35 -20.10
CA PHE A 244 -4.05 10.69 -19.09
C PHE A 244 -3.39 11.09 -17.79
N PHE A 245 -2.42 10.30 -17.31
CA PHE A 245 -1.75 10.51 -16.04
C PHE A 245 -0.63 11.55 -16.11
N SER A 246 -0.17 11.95 -17.30
CA SER A 246 0.74 13.09 -17.46
C SER A 246 0.12 14.45 -17.15
N LYS A 247 -1.20 14.51 -17.01
CA LYS A 247 -1.95 15.75 -16.81
C LYS A 247 -2.18 16.02 -15.33
N THR A 248 -1.64 17.14 -14.85
CA THR A 248 -1.84 17.64 -13.47
C THR A 248 -3.30 17.80 -13.09
N LYS A 249 -4.18 18.18 -14.02
CA LYS A 249 -5.64 18.26 -13.77
C LYS A 249 -6.28 16.92 -13.37
N ASN A 250 -5.66 15.80 -13.73
CA ASN A 250 -6.10 14.47 -13.34
C ASN A 250 -5.46 14.00 -12.02
N GLY A 251 -4.60 14.83 -11.42
CA GLY A 251 -3.81 14.54 -10.23
C GLY A 251 -2.55 13.71 -10.50
N GLY A 252 -2.14 13.59 -11.75
CA GLY A 252 -0.86 12.95 -12.11
C GLY A 252 0.23 13.97 -12.42
N SER A 253 1.36 13.50 -12.94
CA SER A 253 2.51 14.31 -13.35
C SER A 253 3.23 13.62 -14.51
N GLU A 254 4.32 14.21 -15.01
CA GLU A 254 5.13 13.60 -16.06
C GLU A 254 5.50 12.15 -15.71
N VAL A 255 5.27 11.26 -16.67
CA VAL A 255 5.46 9.83 -16.51
C VAL A 255 6.88 9.50 -16.95
N GLU A 256 7.65 8.90 -16.06
CA GLU A 256 9.01 8.44 -16.29
C GLU A 256 9.03 7.06 -16.97
N SER A 257 8.19 6.13 -16.49
CA SER A 257 8.10 4.78 -17.07
C SER A 257 6.69 4.22 -17.05
N ARG A 258 6.41 3.32 -18.00
CA ARG A 258 5.12 2.64 -18.18
C ARG A 258 5.34 1.20 -18.64
N GLU A 259 4.95 0.24 -17.82
CA GLU A 259 5.27 -1.17 -18.06
C GLU A 259 4.08 -2.06 -17.73
N PHE A 260 3.84 -3.08 -18.56
CA PHE A 260 2.95 -4.17 -18.18
C PHE A 260 3.70 -5.15 -17.30
N LEU A 261 3.03 -5.68 -16.27
CA LEU A 261 3.54 -6.81 -15.51
C LEU A 261 3.45 -8.10 -16.34
N GLU A 262 4.55 -8.84 -16.47
CA GLU A 262 4.67 -9.99 -17.39
C GLU A 262 3.59 -11.07 -17.18
N ASP A 263 3.07 -11.20 -15.95
CA ASP A 263 2.09 -12.23 -15.56
C ASP A 263 0.67 -11.69 -15.25
N SER A 264 0.39 -10.42 -15.57
CA SER A 264 -0.91 -9.81 -15.32
C SER A 264 -1.29 -8.69 -16.30
N ASP A 265 -2.58 -8.51 -16.54
CA ASP A 265 -3.13 -7.37 -17.31
C ASP A 265 -3.16 -6.08 -16.48
N GLN A 266 -2.07 -5.80 -15.77
CA GLN A 266 -1.90 -4.62 -14.92
C GLN A 266 -0.69 -3.82 -15.41
N VAL A 267 -0.77 -2.51 -15.22
CA VAL A 267 0.24 -1.57 -15.68
C VAL A 267 0.84 -0.86 -14.48
N VAL A 268 2.16 -0.81 -14.43
CA VAL A 268 2.90 0.05 -13.51
C VAL A 268 3.20 1.35 -14.23
N LEU A 269 2.82 2.47 -13.61
CA LEU A 269 3.21 3.81 -14.06
C LEU A 269 4.09 4.43 -13.00
N THR A 270 5.25 4.92 -13.40
CA THR A 270 6.18 5.66 -12.52
C THR A 270 6.23 7.11 -12.94
N PHE A 271 6.10 8.01 -11.98
CA PHE A 271 6.11 9.45 -12.16
C PHE A 271 7.49 10.04 -11.85
N THR A 272 7.83 11.16 -12.48
CA THR A 272 9.07 11.89 -12.20
C THR A 272 9.05 12.60 -10.84
N GLN A 273 7.85 12.95 -10.35
CA GLN A 273 7.63 13.69 -9.11
C GLN A 273 7.10 12.79 -7.98
N ASP A 274 7.69 12.94 -6.80
CA ASP A 274 7.29 12.24 -5.58
C ASP A 274 5.97 12.79 -5.00
N GLY A 275 5.20 11.93 -4.32
CA GLY A 275 3.94 12.28 -3.66
C GLY A 275 2.72 12.27 -4.59
N VAL A 276 2.93 12.21 -5.91
CA VAL A 276 1.86 12.08 -6.90
C VAL A 276 1.14 10.73 -6.79
N ALA A 277 1.90 9.66 -6.51
CA ALA A 277 1.33 8.32 -6.38
C ALA A 277 0.30 8.25 -5.25
N GLU A 278 0.61 8.82 -4.07
CA GLU A 278 -0.26 8.83 -2.89
C GLU A 278 -1.61 9.48 -3.19
N GLN A 279 -1.59 10.65 -3.85
CA GLN A 279 -2.81 11.37 -4.24
C GLN A 279 -3.69 10.56 -5.20
N LEU A 280 -3.07 9.80 -6.11
CA LEU A 280 -3.80 8.94 -7.05
C LEU A 280 -4.33 7.67 -6.37
N ILE A 281 -3.57 7.11 -5.43
CA ILE A 281 -3.96 5.94 -4.63
C ILE A 281 -5.15 6.29 -3.74
N GLU A 282 -5.17 7.46 -3.10
CA GLU A 282 -6.31 7.93 -2.28
C GLU A 282 -7.62 8.02 -3.07
N LYS A 283 -7.55 8.34 -4.37
CA LYS A 283 -8.73 8.36 -5.24
C LYS A 283 -9.28 6.96 -5.49
N GLY A 284 -8.40 5.94 -5.49
CA GLY A 284 -8.71 4.51 -5.62
C GLY A 284 -9.27 4.07 -6.98
N PHE A 285 -10.24 4.79 -7.55
CA PHE A 285 -10.78 4.53 -8.88
C PHE A 285 -10.86 5.83 -9.69
N ILE A 286 -10.40 5.76 -10.93
CA ILE A 286 -10.38 6.90 -11.84
C ILE A 286 -11.03 6.52 -13.17
N GLN A 287 -11.77 7.46 -13.74
CA GLN A 287 -12.39 7.30 -15.05
C GLN A 287 -11.43 7.80 -16.13
N VAL A 288 -11.00 6.91 -17.02
CA VAL A 288 -10.04 7.20 -18.10
C VAL A 288 -10.74 7.04 -19.45
N PRO A 289 -10.66 8.04 -20.35
CA PRO A 289 -11.15 7.91 -21.71
C PRO A 289 -10.19 7.03 -22.52
N ILE A 290 -10.64 5.83 -22.89
CA ILE A 290 -9.86 4.85 -23.66
C ILE A 290 -10.67 4.47 -24.89
N GLY A 291 -10.12 4.74 -26.08
CA GLY A 291 -10.82 4.53 -27.35
C GLY A 291 -12.06 5.42 -27.47
N LYS A 292 -13.24 4.81 -27.63
CA LYS A 292 -14.53 5.50 -27.79
C LYS A 292 -15.32 5.63 -26.48
N GLY A 293 -14.83 5.05 -25.39
CA GLY A 293 -15.53 4.95 -24.11
C GLY A 293 -14.75 5.55 -22.95
N THR A 294 -15.42 5.66 -21.80
CA THR A 294 -14.77 5.98 -20.52
C THR A 294 -14.80 4.74 -19.65
N HIS A 295 -13.64 4.37 -19.10
CA HIS A 295 -13.46 3.14 -18.35
C HIS A 295 -13.00 3.45 -16.93
N LYS A 296 -13.60 2.78 -15.95
CA LYS A 296 -13.24 2.91 -14.54
C LYS A 296 -12.06 1.98 -14.23
N VAL A 297 -10.86 2.55 -14.14
CA VAL A 297 -9.64 1.84 -13.76
C VAL A 297 -9.43 1.95 -12.26
N LYS A 298 -8.81 0.93 -11.67
CA LYS A 298 -8.45 0.88 -10.25
C LYS A 298 -6.99 1.29 -10.10
N ILE A 299 -6.72 2.18 -9.15
CA ILE A 299 -5.38 2.62 -8.76
C ILE A 299 -5.06 1.97 -7.41
N SER A 300 -3.90 1.34 -7.34
CA SER A 300 -3.39 0.67 -6.15
C SER A 300 -1.93 1.04 -5.92
N PRO A 301 -1.43 0.95 -4.67
CA PRO A 301 -0.04 1.21 -4.38
C PRO A 301 0.87 0.21 -5.11
N CYS A 302 1.97 0.71 -5.66
CA CYS A 302 3.02 -0.14 -6.19
C CYS A 302 3.96 -0.52 -5.03
N MET A 303 4.01 -1.81 -4.71
CA MET A 303 4.86 -2.36 -3.67
C MET A 303 6.13 -2.95 -4.27
N SER A 304 7.27 -2.60 -3.70
CA SER A 304 8.54 -3.26 -3.94
C SER A 304 8.86 -4.16 -2.75
N ALA A 305 9.39 -5.34 -3.02
CA ALA A 305 9.76 -6.32 -2.03
C ALA A 305 11.27 -6.54 -2.07
N ASP A 306 11.93 -6.42 -0.92
CA ASP A 306 13.35 -6.69 -0.78
C ASP A 306 13.59 -7.72 0.32
N ILE A 307 14.54 -8.62 0.10
CA ILE A 307 14.93 -9.60 1.12
C ILE A 307 15.74 -8.85 2.16
N SER A 308 15.16 -8.64 3.35
CA SER A 308 15.83 -7.95 4.45
C SER A 308 16.75 -8.89 5.23
N ASN A 309 16.38 -10.16 5.33
CA ASN A 309 17.15 -11.18 6.05
C ASN A 309 16.90 -12.57 5.46
N MET A 310 17.94 -13.38 5.41
CA MET A 310 17.85 -14.79 5.00
C MET A 310 18.73 -15.64 5.91
N GLN A 311 18.11 -16.59 6.59
CA GLN A 311 18.82 -17.59 7.39
C GLN A 311 19.02 -18.84 6.56
N VAL A 312 20.22 -19.40 6.59
CA VAL A 312 20.56 -20.66 5.92
C VAL A 312 20.91 -21.72 6.95
N ARG A 313 20.60 -22.97 6.63
CA ARG A 313 20.98 -24.15 7.40
C ARG A 313 21.85 -25.04 6.51
N ALA A 314 22.98 -25.48 7.04
CA ALA A 314 23.83 -26.51 6.45
C ALA A 314 23.30 -27.91 6.79
#